data_AF-A0A5Q4EB06-F1
#
_entry.id   AF-A0A5Q4EB06-F1
#
_cell.length_a   1.000
_cell.length_b   1.000
_cell.length_c   1.000
_cell.angle_alpha   90.00
_cell.angle_beta   90.00
_cell.angle_gamma   90.00
#
_symmetry.space_group_name_H-M   'P 1'
#
loop_
_entity.id
_entity.type
_entity.pdbx_description
1 polymer ?
#
loop_
_entity_poly.entity_id
_entity_poly.type
_entity_poly.pdbx_seq_one_letter_code
_entity_poly.pdbx_strand_id
1 'polypeptide(L)'
;MPTITLRYQQVTEAGFAATVSIDGQTQYPVTLADPFTEQQERELEFYFEQWIRFPFDNQVIAQRAGASVQTYGESLFEQIFADRRAYADYTQSCSSGISQLQIEIEGDSPDFQALHWEALKDPKHPTPLATEAIFTRKRFRSGGTTVLDRDPSPVINLLVVTARPDEEADVGYRTISRPLIEAIH
;
A
#
# COMPACT_ATOMS: atom_id res chain seq x y z
N MET A 1 0.20 17.13 -10.97
CA MET A 1 0.96 15.91 -10.65
C MET A 1 0.16 14.75 -11.22
N PRO A 2 0.67 14.03 -12.23
CA PRO A 2 -0.04 12.88 -12.80
C PRO A 2 -0.44 11.88 -11.71
N THR A 3 -1.71 11.49 -11.72
CA THR A 3 -2.30 10.59 -10.72
C THR A 3 -2.77 9.31 -11.39
N ILE A 4 -2.20 8.18 -10.98
CA ILE A 4 -2.62 6.85 -11.40
C ILE A 4 -3.51 6.27 -10.32
N THR A 5 -4.77 6.04 -10.64
CA THR A 5 -5.75 5.46 -9.72
C THR A 5 -6.06 4.03 -10.11
N LEU A 6 -5.80 3.09 -9.21
CA LEU A 6 -6.23 1.70 -9.26
C LEU A 6 -7.49 1.56 -8.42
N ARG A 7 -8.63 1.30 -9.05
CA ARG A 7 -9.92 1.20 -8.38
C ARG A 7 -10.46 -0.23 -8.44
N TYR A 8 -10.59 -0.85 -7.28
CA TYR A 8 -11.27 -2.13 -7.08
C TYR A 8 -12.73 -2.04 -7.53
N GLN A 9 -13.22 -3.10 -8.17
CA GLN A 9 -14.64 -3.24 -8.54
C GLN A 9 -15.29 -4.42 -7.82
N GLN A 10 -14.71 -5.62 -7.98
CA GLN A 10 -15.27 -6.85 -7.43
C GLN A 10 -14.23 -7.97 -7.39
N VAL A 11 -14.49 -8.98 -6.56
CA VAL A 11 -13.80 -10.28 -6.64
C VAL A 11 -14.39 -11.10 -7.79
N THR A 12 -13.52 -11.85 -8.46
CA THR A 12 -13.81 -12.78 -9.56
C THR A 12 -13.06 -14.10 -9.32
N GLU A 13 -13.35 -15.13 -10.09
CA GLU A 13 -12.63 -16.41 -10.01
C GLU A 13 -11.12 -16.27 -10.32
N ALA A 14 -10.75 -15.29 -11.12
CA ALA A 14 -9.37 -15.03 -11.54
C ALA A 14 -8.62 -14.03 -10.63
N GLY A 15 -9.24 -13.55 -9.56
CA GLY A 15 -8.70 -12.52 -8.66
C GLY A 15 -9.61 -11.30 -8.58
N PHE A 16 -9.04 -10.10 -8.54
CA PHE A 16 -9.73 -8.83 -8.37
C PHE A 16 -9.93 -8.13 -9.72
N ALA A 17 -11.19 -7.92 -10.10
CA ALA A 17 -11.50 -6.99 -11.18
C ALA A 17 -11.32 -5.55 -10.67
N ALA A 18 -10.53 -4.77 -11.39
CA ALA A 18 -10.24 -3.38 -11.08
C ALA A 18 -10.13 -2.53 -12.36
N THR A 19 -9.97 -1.22 -12.20
CA THR A 19 -9.64 -0.30 -13.30
C THR A 19 -8.41 0.49 -12.95
N VAL A 20 -7.48 0.63 -13.90
CA VAL A 20 -6.41 1.63 -13.82
C VAL A 20 -6.83 2.86 -14.64
N SER A 21 -6.68 4.05 -14.06
CA SER A 21 -6.92 5.32 -14.75
C SER A 21 -5.77 6.29 -14.52
N ILE A 22 -5.43 7.06 -15.55
CA ILE A 22 -4.45 8.15 -15.45
C ILE A 22 -5.22 9.47 -15.50
N ASP A 23 -5.04 10.32 -14.49
CA ASP A 23 -5.70 11.62 -14.32
C ASP A 23 -7.23 11.57 -14.45
N GLY A 24 -7.84 10.42 -14.10
CA GLY A 24 -9.28 10.19 -14.21
C GLY A 24 -9.83 10.22 -15.64
N GLN A 25 -8.96 10.18 -16.67
CA GLN A 25 -9.36 10.26 -18.07
C GLN A 25 -9.73 8.88 -18.63
N THR A 26 -8.75 8.16 -19.18
CA THR A 26 -8.97 6.83 -19.74
C THR A 26 -8.93 5.80 -18.63
N GLN A 27 -9.93 4.92 -18.60
CA GLN A 27 -9.99 3.80 -17.68
C GLN A 27 -9.73 2.50 -18.43
N TYR A 28 -8.80 1.71 -17.94
CA TYR A 28 -8.46 0.41 -18.49
C TYR A 28 -8.89 -0.66 -17.49
N PRO A 29 -9.76 -1.61 -17.88
CA PRO A 29 -10.09 -2.74 -17.02
C PRO A 29 -8.86 -3.63 -16.86
N VAL A 30 -8.61 -4.07 -15.64
CA VAL A 30 -7.52 -4.98 -15.28
C VAL A 30 -8.06 -6.08 -14.37
N THR A 31 -7.44 -7.25 -14.43
CA THR A 31 -7.68 -8.35 -13.48
C THR A 31 -6.38 -8.59 -12.75
N LEU A 32 -6.40 -8.42 -11.43
CA LEU A 32 -5.23 -8.52 -10.57
C LEU A 32 -5.38 -9.75 -9.67
N ALA A 33 -4.36 -10.58 -9.60
CA ALA A 33 -4.25 -11.66 -8.62
C ALA A 33 -3.05 -11.37 -7.72
N ASP A 34 -3.08 -11.95 -6.52
CA ASP A 34 -1.88 -12.01 -5.69
C ASP A 34 -0.77 -12.76 -6.48
N PRO A 35 0.37 -12.11 -6.78
CA PRO A 35 1.49 -12.76 -7.45
C PRO A 35 2.02 -13.99 -6.69
N PHE A 36 1.81 -14.07 -5.38
CA PHE A 36 2.42 -15.08 -4.53
C PHE A 36 1.43 -16.16 -4.09
N THR A 37 1.99 -17.36 -3.96
CA THR A 37 1.33 -18.47 -3.28
C THR A 37 1.45 -18.31 -1.76
N GLU A 38 0.61 -19.01 -1.00
CA GLU A 38 0.71 -19.03 0.47
C GLU A 38 2.11 -19.40 0.97
N GLN A 39 2.83 -20.28 0.26
CA GLN A 39 4.19 -20.64 0.65
C GLN A 39 5.16 -19.45 0.50
N GLN A 40 5.05 -18.69 -0.58
CA GLN A 40 5.89 -17.52 -0.82
C GLN A 40 5.56 -16.40 0.16
N GLU A 41 4.28 -16.20 0.50
CA GLU A 41 3.86 -15.27 1.56
C GLU A 41 4.46 -15.64 2.92
N ARG A 42 4.46 -16.93 3.29
CA ARG A 42 5.11 -17.39 4.54
C ARG A 42 6.62 -17.17 4.53
N GLU A 43 7.27 -17.25 3.37
CA GLU A 43 8.70 -16.94 3.25
C GLU A 43 8.98 -15.45 3.41
N LEU A 44 8.11 -14.57 2.90
CA LEU A 44 8.17 -13.13 3.15
C LEU A 44 7.93 -12.80 4.62
N GLU A 45 6.92 -13.40 5.24
CA GLU A 45 6.62 -13.24 6.68
C GLU A 45 7.84 -13.66 7.52
N PHE A 46 8.42 -14.82 7.24
CA PHE A 46 9.67 -15.27 7.86
C PHE A 46 10.78 -14.22 7.72
N TYR A 47 10.96 -13.66 6.52
CA TYR A 47 12.02 -12.68 6.26
C TYR A 47 11.83 -11.37 7.04
N PHE A 48 10.63 -10.79 6.98
CA PHE A 48 10.34 -9.49 7.59
C PHE A 48 10.08 -9.55 9.09
N GLU A 49 9.58 -10.66 9.62
CA GLU A 49 9.19 -10.74 11.03
C GLU A 49 10.19 -11.51 11.90
N GLN A 50 10.75 -12.60 11.38
CA GLN A 50 11.60 -13.50 12.16
C GLN A 50 13.09 -13.28 11.88
N TRP A 51 13.49 -13.36 10.62
CA TRP A 51 14.90 -13.33 10.24
C TRP A 51 15.55 -11.97 10.57
N ILE A 52 14.83 -10.86 10.36
CA ILE A 52 15.35 -9.52 10.66
C ILE A 52 15.71 -9.33 12.15
N ARG A 53 15.08 -10.10 13.06
CA ARG A 53 15.38 -10.08 14.50
C ARG A 53 16.67 -10.82 14.83
N PHE A 54 17.01 -11.87 14.09
CA PHE A 54 18.22 -12.69 14.30
C PHE A 54 18.82 -13.18 12.97
N PRO A 55 19.52 -12.30 12.22
CA PRO A 55 19.90 -12.55 10.82
C PRO A 55 21.18 -13.40 10.67
N PHE A 56 21.32 -14.44 11.50
CA PHE A 56 22.52 -15.28 11.53
C PHE A 56 22.31 -16.66 10.92
N ASP A 57 21.07 -17.18 10.92
CA ASP A 57 20.71 -18.49 10.36
C ASP A 57 19.80 -18.35 9.13
N ASN A 58 19.56 -19.46 8.42
CA ASN A 58 18.64 -19.53 7.27
C ASN A 58 18.89 -18.51 6.15
N GLN A 59 20.16 -18.11 5.96
CA GLN A 59 20.55 -17.06 5.01
C GLN A 59 20.08 -17.31 3.57
N VAL A 60 20.06 -18.57 3.12
CA VAL A 60 19.59 -18.91 1.75
C VAL A 60 18.10 -18.61 1.59
N ILE A 61 17.28 -18.96 2.57
CA ILE A 61 15.84 -18.69 2.55
C ILE A 61 15.60 -17.18 2.63
N ALA A 62 16.31 -16.49 3.51
CA ALA A 62 16.19 -15.05 3.68
C ALA A 62 16.59 -14.27 2.41
N GLN A 63 17.71 -14.63 1.77
CA GLN A 63 18.14 -14.00 0.52
C GLN A 63 17.13 -14.24 -0.60
N ARG A 64 16.59 -15.45 -0.71
CA ARG A 64 15.54 -15.77 -1.68
C ARG A 64 14.28 -14.95 -1.43
N ALA A 65 13.80 -14.90 -0.19
CA ALA A 65 12.61 -14.15 0.19
C ALA A 65 12.79 -12.64 -0.06
N GLY A 66 13.92 -12.06 0.35
CA GLY A 66 14.25 -10.66 0.08
C GLY A 66 14.32 -10.33 -1.42
N ALA A 67 14.94 -11.20 -2.22
CA ALA A 67 14.98 -11.04 -3.67
C ALA A 67 13.59 -11.19 -4.32
N SER A 68 12.70 -11.99 -3.73
CA SER A 68 11.37 -12.25 -4.27
C SER A 68 10.45 -11.03 -4.25
N VAL A 69 10.68 -10.06 -3.36
CA VAL A 69 9.92 -8.78 -3.31
C VAL A 69 9.98 -8.06 -4.66
N GLN A 70 11.14 -8.09 -5.34
CA GLN A 70 11.28 -7.52 -6.67
C GLN A 70 10.38 -8.25 -7.68
N THR A 71 10.41 -9.58 -7.67
CA THR A 71 9.59 -10.41 -8.57
C THR A 71 8.09 -10.20 -8.32
N TYR A 72 7.66 -10.05 -7.06
CA TYR A 72 6.29 -9.70 -6.72
C TYR A 72 5.89 -8.38 -7.38
N GLY A 73 6.71 -7.34 -7.18
CA GLY A 73 6.48 -6.00 -7.69
C GLY A 73 6.38 -5.91 -9.20
N GLU A 74 7.27 -6.61 -9.90
CA GLU A 74 7.32 -6.68 -11.37
C GLU A 74 6.12 -7.46 -11.92
N SER A 75 5.74 -8.58 -11.30
CA SER A 75 4.55 -9.33 -11.70
C SER A 75 3.27 -8.51 -11.53
N LEU A 76 3.13 -7.80 -10.42
CA LEU A 76 1.97 -6.93 -10.21
C LEU A 76 1.93 -5.78 -11.23
N PHE A 77 3.08 -5.20 -11.57
CA PHE A 77 3.20 -4.16 -12.59
C PHE A 77 2.77 -4.67 -13.97
N GLU A 78 3.21 -5.87 -14.36
CA GLU A 78 2.81 -6.51 -15.62
C GLU A 78 1.31 -6.73 -15.70
N GLN A 79 0.66 -7.12 -14.59
CA GLN A 79 -0.80 -7.29 -14.54
C GLN A 79 -1.54 -5.95 -14.71
N ILE A 80 -1.07 -4.88 -14.08
CA ILE A 80 -1.68 -3.54 -14.16
C ILE A 80 -1.55 -2.95 -15.57
N PHE A 81 -0.40 -3.12 -16.22
CA PHE A 81 -0.07 -2.49 -17.49
C PHE A 81 -0.03 -3.47 -18.67
N ALA A 82 -0.80 -4.57 -18.59
CA ALA A 82 -0.95 -5.53 -19.69
C ALA A 82 -1.56 -4.90 -20.96
N ASP A 83 -2.46 -3.92 -20.81
CA ASP A 83 -2.93 -3.11 -21.95
C ASP A 83 -1.84 -2.11 -22.38
N ARG A 84 -1.39 -2.22 -23.64
CA ARG A 84 -0.33 -1.37 -24.20
C ARG A 84 -0.65 0.13 -24.14
N ARG A 85 -1.93 0.50 -24.19
CA ARG A 85 -2.37 1.90 -24.07
C ARG A 85 -2.22 2.38 -22.62
N ALA A 86 -2.59 1.56 -21.64
CA ALA A 86 -2.37 1.87 -20.23
C ALA A 86 -0.87 2.06 -19.94
N TYR A 87 -0.02 1.18 -20.49
CA TYR A 87 1.44 1.30 -20.36
C TYR A 87 2.00 2.57 -21.02
N ALA A 88 1.48 2.94 -22.19
CA ALA A 88 1.87 4.18 -22.88
C ALA A 88 1.52 5.42 -22.06
N ASP A 89 0.30 5.48 -21.51
CA ASP A 89 -0.17 6.58 -20.67
C ASP A 89 0.63 6.68 -19.36
N TYR A 90 0.97 5.54 -18.74
CA TYR A 90 1.89 5.48 -17.60
C TYR A 90 3.27 6.04 -17.97
N THR A 91 3.84 5.61 -19.10
CA THR A 91 5.17 6.07 -19.53
C THR A 91 5.17 7.58 -19.77
N GLN A 92 4.10 8.11 -20.37
CA GLN A 92 3.91 9.55 -20.58
C GLN A 92 3.81 10.31 -19.24
N SER A 93 3.13 9.73 -18.25
CA SER A 93 3.00 10.31 -16.90
C SER A 93 4.35 10.37 -16.18
N CYS A 94 5.23 9.40 -16.43
CA CYS A 94 6.59 9.34 -15.87
C CYS A 94 7.58 10.31 -16.55
N SER A 95 7.19 11.05 -17.60
CA SER A 95 8.08 11.94 -18.35
C SER A 95 8.72 13.05 -17.50
N SER A 96 8.06 13.47 -16.43
CA SER A 96 8.56 14.47 -15.47
C SER A 96 9.32 13.85 -14.27
N GLY A 97 9.54 12.52 -14.30
CA GLY A 97 10.15 11.75 -13.23
C GLY A 97 9.12 11.06 -12.31
N ILE A 98 9.53 9.94 -11.70
CA ILE A 98 8.69 9.13 -10.80
C ILE A 98 8.32 9.91 -9.53
N SER A 99 9.18 10.81 -9.07
CA SER A 99 8.91 11.67 -7.90
C SER A 99 7.77 12.67 -8.11
N GLN A 100 7.31 12.85 -9.35
CA GLN A 100 6.14 13.65 -9.71
C GLN A 100 4.90 12.78 -9.96
N LEU A 101 4.93 11.50 -9.59
CA LEU A 101 3.82 10.58 -9.76
C LEU A 101 3.08 10.41 -8.43
N GLN A 102 1.75 10.37 -8.50
CA GLN A 102 0.90 9.90 -7.40
C GLN A 102 0.21 8.61 -7.82
N ILE A 103 0.25 7.61 -6.95
CA ILE A 103 -0.43 6.32 -7.12
C ILE A 103 -1.47 6.20 -6.02
N GLU A 104 -2.71 5.93 -6.41
CA GLU A 104 -3.84 5.79 -5.51
C GLU A 104 -4.46 4.41 -5.65
N ILE A 105 -4.54 3.69 -4.54
CA ILE A 105 -5.22 2.40 -4.45
C ILE A 105 -6.58 2.62 -3.79
N GLU A 106 -7.63 2.59 -4.58
CA GLU A 106 -9.01 2.79 -4.16
C GLU A 106 -9.76 1.46 -4.07
N GLY A 107 -10.28 1.13 -2.90
CA GLY A 107 -11.09 -0.08 -2.74
C GLY A 107 -11.52 -0.32 -1.31
N ASP A 108 -12.64 -1.02 -1.14
CA ASP A 108 -13.19 -1.42 0.16
C ASP A 108 -12.89 -2.88 0.53
N SER A 109 -12.45 -3.71 -0.43
CA SER A 109 -12.01 -5.08 -0.20
C SER A 109 -10.72 -5.15 0.64
N PRO A 110 -10.74 -5.81 1.81
CA PRO A 110 -9.53 -6.04 2.60
C PRO A 110 -8.45 -6.81 1.84
N ASP A 111 -8.83 -7.84 1.09
CA ASP A 111 -7.86 -8.70 0.37
C ASP A 111 -7.19 -7.95 -0.78
N PHE A 112 -7.93 -7.09 -1.48
CA PHE A 112 -7.35 -6.20 -2.49
C PHE A 112 -6.37 -5.21 -1.87
N GLN A 113 -6.73 -4.67 -0.69
CA GLN A 113 -5.82 -3.82 0.08
C GLN A 113 -4.66 -4.62 0.68
N ALA A 114 -4.75 -5.94 0.85
CA ALA A 114 -3.67 -6.73 1.44
C ALA A 114 -2.49 -6.94 0.47
N LEU A 115 -2.69 -6.77 -0.85
CA LEU A 115 -1.60 -6.85 -1.82
C LEU A 115 -0.45 -5.90 -1.44
N HIS A 116 0.80 -6.35 -1.68
CA HIS A 116 2.03 -5.59 -1.40
C HIS A 116 2.24 -4.45 -2.41
N TRP A 117 1.33 -3.48 -2.44
CA TRP A 117 1.33 -2.38 -3.40
C TRP A 117 2.61 -1.55 -3.39
N GLU A 118 3.24 -1.40 -2.23
CA GLU A 118 4.51 -0.67 -2.08
C GLU A 118 5.68 -1.38 -2.78
N ALA A 119 5.56 -2.68 -3.05
CA ALA A 119 6.54 -3.42 -3.84
C ALA A 119 6.41 -3.16 -5.35
N LEU A 120 5.32 -2.52 -5.82
CA LEU A 120 5.05 -2.27 -7.23
C LEU A 120 6.28 -1.65 -7.93
N LYS A 121 6.76 -2.34 -8.97
CA LYS A 121 8.03 -2.00 -9.62
C LYS A 121 7.92 -2.13 -11.13
N ASP A 122 8.23 -1.03 -11.81
CA ASP A 122 8.52 -1.08 -13.24
C ASP A 122 9.87 -1.77 -13.47
N PRO A 123 9.95 -2.86 -14.24
CA PRO A 123 11.21 -3.55 -14.55
C PRO A 123 12.28 -2.64 -15.19
N LYS A 124 11.88 -1.52 -15.79
CA LYS A 124 12.80 -0.54 -16.40
C LYS A 124 13.36 0.48 -15.41
N HIS A 125 12.85 0.53 -14.18
CA HIS A 125 13.32 1.43 -13.14
C HIS A 125 14.13 0.68 -12.07
N PRO A 126 15.16 1.32 -11.49
CA PRO A 126 16.07 0.64 -10.55
C PRO A 126 15.37 0.27 -9.23
N THR A 127 14.42 1.07 -8.77
CA THR A 127 13.75 0.94 -7.47
C THR A 127 12.22 0.77 -7.64
N PRO A 128 11.52 0.23 -6.64
CA PRO A 128 10.05 0.23 -6.61
C PRO A 128 9.47 1.65 -6.66
N LEU A 129 8.30 1.80 -7.26
CA LEU A 129 7.70 3.12 -7.48
C LEU A 129 7.44 3.87 -6.17
N ALA A 130 7.05 3.17 -5.09
CA ALA A 130 6.77 3.75 -3.79
C ALA A 130 8.00 4.38 -3.09
N THR A 131 9.21 4.15 -3.60
CA THR A 131 10.43 4.80 -3.08
C THR A 131 10.57 6.27 -3.49
N GLU A 132 9.89 6.67 -4.55
CA GLU A 132 9.98 8.02 -5.12
C GLU A 132 8.61 8.67 -5.32
N ALA A 133 7.60 7.90 -5.76
CA ALA A 133 6.25 8.37 -5.99
C ALA A 133 5.45 8.52 -4.68
N ILE A 134 4.44 9.39 -4.70
CA ILE A 134 3.47 9.49 -3.60
C ILE A 134 2.50 8.31 -3.71
N PHE A 135 2.49 7.44 -2.70
CA PHE A 135 1.61 6.27 -2.65
C PHE A 135 0.50 6.48 -1.61
N THR A 136 -0.76 6.31 -2.02
CA THR A 136 -1.91 6.45 -1.11
C THR A 136 -2.88 5.29 -1.24
N ARG A 137 -3.45 4.88 -0.10
CA ARG A 137 -4.51 3.86 -0.02
C ARG A 137 -5.77 4.52 0.50
N LYS A 138 -6.86 4.38 -0.23
CA LYS A 138 -8.16 4.99 0.10
C LYS A 138 -9.23 3.91 0.14
N ARG A 139 -10.04 3.94 1.20
CA ARG A 139 -11.33 3.25 1.17
C ARG A 139 -12.30 4.09 0.34
N PHE A 140 -12.60 3.61 -0.85
CA PHE A 140 -13.66 4.22 -1.66
C PHE A 140 -15.00 3.74 -1.12
N ARG A 141 -15.62 4.54 -0.25
CA ARG A 141 -17.03 4.36 0.10
C ARG A 141 -17.87 5.13 -0.90
N SER A 142 -18.62 4.41 -1.73
CA SER A 142 -19.75 4.95 -2.48
C SER A 142 -20.79 5.42 -1.46
N GLY A 143 -20.65 6.67 -1.00
CA GLY A 143 -21.43 7.25 0.08
C GLY A 143 -20.69 8.47 0.57
N GLY A 144 -21.11 9.64 0.07
CA GLY A 144 -20.38 10.89 0.15
C GLY A 144 -19.83 11.22 1.54
N THR A 145 -18.74 11.99 1.55
CA THR A 145 -18.22 12.64 2.76
C THR A 145 -19.40 13.19 3.53
N THR A 146 -19.73 12.58 4.66
CA THR A 146 -20.67 13.20 5.59
C THR A 146 -19.93 14.44 6.05
N VAL A 147 -20.28 15.59 5.47
CA VAL A 147 -19.85 16.87 5.98
C VAL A 147 -20.44 16.90 7.39
N LEU A 148 -19.58 16.60 8.37
CA LEU A 148 -19.92 16.77 9.76
C LEU A 148 -20.03 18.27 9.95
N ASP A 149 -21.26 18.76 9.90
CA ASP A 149 -21.58 20.13 10.27
C ASP A 149 -21.34 20.23 11.77
N ARG A 150 -20.11 20.61 12.12
CA ARG A 150 -19.65 20.65 13.50
C ARG A 150 -19.65 22.10 13.94
N ASP A 151 -20.54 22.44 14.85
CA ASP A 151 -20.51 23.74 15.50
C ASP A 151 -19.13 23.95 16.15
N PRO A 152 -18.54 25.15 16.04
CA PRO A 152 -17.28 25.46 16.70
C PRO A 152 -17.44 25.27 18.22
N SER A 153 -16.69 24.30 18.76
CA SER A 153 -16.67 24.00 20.19
C SER A 153 -15.50 24.72 20.87
N PRO A 154 -15.73 25.41 22.01
CA PRO A 154 -14.64 25.97 22.81
C PRO A 154 -13.83 24.89 23.55
N VAL A 155 -14.28 23.64 23.53
CA VAL A 155 -13.64 22.50 24.20
C VAL A 155 -13.06 21.53 23.17
N ILE A 156 -11.79 21.19 23.34
CA ILE A 156 -11.10 20.15 22.56
C ILE A 156 -11.35 18.79 23.23
N ASN A 157 -11.98 17.87 22.50
CA ASN A 157 -12.14 16.47 22.93
C ASN A 157 -11.07 15.62 22.24
N LEU A 158 -10.08 15.15 22.99
CA LEU A 158 -8.96 14.35 22.49
C LEU A 158 -9.21 12.85 22.77
N LEU A 159 -9.25 12.02 21.73
CA LEU A 159 -9.19 10.56 21.85
C LEU A 159 -7.80 10.09 21.42
N VAL A 160 -7.06 9.50 22.35
CA VAL A 160 -5.73 8.91 22.08
C VAL A 160 -5.89 7.40 21.99
N VAL A 161 -5.52 6.83 20.85
CA VAL A 161 -5.49 5.38 20.61
C VAL A 161 -4.04 4.98 20.36
N THR A 162 -3.50 4.10 21.20
CA THR A 162 -2.15 3.56 21.07
C THR A 162 -2.24 2.06 20.79
N ALA A 163 -1.64 1.61 19.69
CA ALA A 163 -1.51 0.18 19.42
C ALA A 163 -0.54 -0.46 20.44
N ARG A 164 -0.92 -1.61 21.01
CA ARG A 164 -0.10 -2.40 21.94
C ARG A 164 0.09 -3.82 21.42
N PRO A 165 0.96 -4.03 20.43
CA PRO A 165 1.10 -5.33 19.77
C PRO A 165 1.61 -6.42 20.71
N ASP A 166 2.42 -6.07 21.72
CA ASP A 166 2.98 -7.00 22.69
C ASP A 166 2.28 -6.95 24.06
N GLU A 167 1.07 -6.36 24.12
CA GLU A 167 0.25 -6.25 25.32
C GLU A 167 1.03 -5.79 26.57
N GLU A 168 1.13 -6.63 27.61
CA GLU A 168 1.75 -6.33 28.90
C GLU A 168 3.28 -6.14 28.84
N ALA A 169 3.92 -6.57 27.75
CA ALA A 169 5.35 -6.33 27.53
C ALA A 169 5.65 -4.93 26.97
N ASP A 170 4.62 -4.21 26.53
CA ASP A 170 4.74 -2.85 26.01
C ASP A 170 4.89 -1.81 27.15
N VAL A 171 5.49 -0.66 26.84
CA VAL A 171 5.79 0.39 27.84
C VAL A 171 4.50 0.85 28.53
N GLY A 172 4.51 0.86 29.86
CA GLY A 172 3.33 1.18 30.66
C GLY A 172 2.69 2.53 30.30
N TYR A 173 1.35 2.55 30.23
CA TYR A 173 0.50 3.70 29.85
C TYR A 173 0.94 5.05 30.45
N ARG A 174 1.40 5.06 31.71
CA ARG A 174 1.84 6.28 32.41
C ARG A 174 3.08 6.93 31.80
N THR A 175 3.90 6.20 31.07
CA THR A 175 5.14 6.71 30.48
C THR A 175 4.87 7.42 29.15
N ILE A 176 3.91 6.92 28.35
CA ILE A 176 3.59 7.47 27.02
C ILE A 176 2.58 8.63 27.12
N SER A 177 1.57 8.52 27.99
CA SER A 177 0.50 9.52 28.06
C SER A 177 0.85 10.76 28.89
N ARG A 178 1.80 10.65 29.85
CA ARG A 178 2.15 11.77 30.74
C ARG A 178 2.74 12.98 30.00
N PRO A 179 3.70 12.84 29.07
CA PRO A 179 4.23 13.97 28.31
C PRO A 179 3.17 14.67 27.45
N LEU A 180 2.21 13.92 26.90
CA LEU A 180 1.11 14.47 26.11
C LEU A 180 0.15 15.31 26.98
N ILE A 181 -0.16 14.85 28.18
CA ILE A 181 -1.00 15.61 29.13
C ILE A 181 -0.24 16.86 29.60
N GLU A 182 1.05 16.74 29.91
CA GLU A 182 1.90 17.87 30.32
C GLU A 182 2.05 18.94 29.23
N ALA A 183 2.02 18.57 27.95
CA ALA A 183 2.14 19.52 26.83
C ALA A 183 0.83 20.27 26.50
N ILE A 184 -0.31 19.79 26.97
CA ILE A 184 -1.65 20.38 26.71
C ILE A 184 -2.08 21.28 27.90
N HIS A 185 -1.34 21.24 29.01
CA HIS A 185 -1.56 22.03 30.22
C HIS A 185 -0.69 23.30 30.25
#